data_AF-A0A932YZS2-F1
#
_entry.id   AF-A0A932YZS2-F1
#
_cell.length_a   1.000
_cell.length_b   1.000
_cell.length_c   1.000
_cell.angle_alpha   90.00
_cell.angle_beta   90.00
_cell.angle_gamma   90.00
#
_symmetry.space_group_name_H-M   'P 1'
#
loop_
_entity.id
_entity.type
_entity.pdbx_description
1 polymer ?
#
loop_
_entity_poly.entity_id
_entity_poly.type
_entity_poly.pdbx_seq_one_letter_code
_entity_poly.pdbx_strand_id
1 'polypeptide(L)'
;MLFYSSLGILLLVLGASAFGGRSFGIGSLETTSRLAELARRIFLIAVVFVFSYTVYLSFAQYRAWLENELSKFLLPSYQGWGYFLFYAGMRFFAPYLLSLAIAGIIFYGMKTVNRRYGERFFYDEEYWFAALAIFLSGHPGWLVYLTALLLVYLLIHLYSLFIIHDSDRISFYYLWLPTGIFAILFIEFYLAKLPFWKLLAI
;
A
#
# COMPACT_ATOMS: atom_id res chain seq x y z
N MET A 1 -3.64 10.72 -10.68
CA MET A 1 -2.20 10.45 -10.98
C MET A 1 -1.59 9.45 -10.01
N LEU A 2 -1.74 9.64 -8.69
CA LEU A 2 -1.27 8.68 -7.66
C LEU A 2 -1.83 7.25 -7.84
N PHE A 3 -3.07 7.13 -8.31
CA PHE A 3 -3.68 5.84 -8.68
C PHE A 3 -2.83 5.07 -9.71
N TYR A 4 -2.55 5.68 -10.87
CA TYR A 4 -1.80 5.03 -11.95
C TYR A 4 -0.36 4.68 -11.55
N SER A 5 0.30 5.55 -10.77
CA SER A 5 1.65 5.24 -10.27
C SER A 5 1.63 4.10 -9.25
N SER A 6 0.65 4.08 -8.34
CA SER A 6 0.53 3.00 -7.34
C SER A 6 0.24 1.66 -8.01
N LEU A 7 -0.70 1.64 -8.97
CA LEU A 7 -1.02 0.46 -9.78
C LEU A 7 0.21 -0.01 -10.59
N GLY A 8 0.91 0.91 -11.23
CA GLY A 8 2.10 0.62 -12.02
C GLY A 8 3.23 0.02 -11.18
N ILE A 9 3.47 0.56 -9.99
CA ILE A 9 4.47 0.01 -9.05
C ILE A 9 4.08 -1.42 -8.64
N LEU A 10 2.84 -1.67 -8.25
CA LEU A 10 2.40 -3.01 -7.85
C LEU A 10 2.47 -4.02 -8.99
N LEU A 11 2.08 -3.63 -10.21
CA LEU A 11 2.18 -4.49 -11.40
C LEU A 11 3.63 -4.81 -11.75
N LEU A 12 4.54 -3.84 -11.63
CA LEU A 12 5.98 -4.06 -11.83
C LEU A 12 6.52 -5.06 -10.82
N VAL A 13 6.18 -4.90 -9.53
CA VAL A 13 6.65 -5.81 -8.46
C VAL A 13 6.06 -7.21 -8.65
N LEU A 14 4.77 -7.31 -9.01
CA LEU A 14 4.12 -8.59 -9.28
C LEU A 14 4.75 -9.30 -10.49
N GLY A 15 5.05 -8.55 -11.56
CA GLY A 15 5.76 -9.07 -12.72
C GLY A 15 7.16 -9.57 -12.37
N ALA A 16 7.91 -8.78 -11.58
CA ALA A 16 9.23 -9.16 -11.11
C ALA A 16 9.22 -10.41 -10.21
N SER A 17 8.23 -10.53 -9.31
CA SER A 17 8.10 -11.68 -8.41
C SER A 17 7.66 -12.95 -9.15
N ALA A 18 6.75 -12.84 -10.12
CA ALA A 18 6.32 -13.97 -10.96
C ALA A 18 7.45 -14.45 -11.89
N PHE A 19 8.23 -13.53 -12.47
CA PHE A 19 9.35 -13.87 -13.35
C PHE A 19 10.53 -14.46 -12.58
N GLY A 20 10.89 -13.87 -11.44
CA GLY A 20 11.93 -14.40 -10.54
C GLY A 20 11.59 -15.81 -10.05
N GLY A 21 10.31 -16.06 -9.75
CA GLY A 21 9.85 -17.38 -9.32
C GLY A 21 9.92 -18.46 -10.41
N ARG A 22 9.61 -18.12 -11.67
CA ARG A 22 9.70 -19.07 -12.79
C ARG A 22 11.13 -19.33 -13.25
N SER A 23 11.99 -18.32 -13.22
CA SER A 23 13.33 -18.41 -13.83
C SER A 23 14.41 -19.03 -12.92
N PHE A 24 14.21 -19.02 -11.59
CA PHE A 24 15.26 -19.43 -10.63
C PHE A 24 14.81 -20.47 -9.59
N GLY A 25 13.57 -20.96 -9.68
CA GLY A 25 12.99 -21.88 -8.71
C GLY A 25 12.74 -21.19 -7.36
N ILE A 26 11.46 -20.96 -7.05
CA ILE A 26 11.03 -20.45 -5.74
C ILE A 26 11.50 -21.43 -4.67
N GLY A 27 12.46 -21.01 -3.85
CA GLY A 27 13.06 -21.84 -2.80
C GLY A 27 14.59 -21.81 -2.75
N SER A 28 15.28 -21.30 -3.78
CA SER A 28 16.73 -21.05 -3.65
C SER A 28 16.99 -19.81 -2.78
N LEU A 29 17.84 -19.96 -1.74
CA LEU A 29 18.21 -18.90 -0.79
C LEU A 29 18.73 -17.62 -1.49
N GLU A 30 19.34 -17.77 -2.66
CA GLU A 30 19.87 -16.66 -3.45
C GLU A 30 18.76 -15.85 -4.15
N THR A 31 17.66 -16.49 -4.53
CA THR A 31 16.54 -15.82 -5.21
C THR A 31 15.69 -15.03 -4.23
N THR A 32 15.39 -15.61 -3.06
CA THR A 32 14.62 -14.96 -1.99
C THR A 32 15.33 -13.71 -1.46
N SER A 33 16.64 -13.79 -1.23
CA SER A 33 17.44 -12.64 -0.80
C SER A 33 17.48 -11.50 -1.83
N ARG A 34 17.62 -11.80 -3.13
CA ARG A 34 17.58 -10.79 -4.20
C ARG A 34 16.19 -10.14 -4.34
N LEU A 35 15.12 -10.93 -4.25
CA LEU A 35 13.75 -10.42 -4.30
C LEU A 35 13.42 -9.54 -3.10
N ALA A 36 13.85 -9.91 -1.90
CA ALA A 36 13.67 -9.10 -0.70
C ALA A 36 14.39 -7.75 -0.80
N GLU A 37 15.64 -7.73 -1.30
CA GLU A 37 16.39 -6.50 -1.52
C GLU A 37 15.76 -5.62 -2.61
N LEU A 38 15.26 -6.22 -3.70
CA LEU A 38 14.52 -5.49 -4.73
C LEU A 38 13.23 -4.89 -4.17
N ALA A 39 12.44 -5.69 -3.45
CA ALA A 39 11.18 -5.25 -2.84
C ALA A 39 11.41 -4.10 -1.83
N ARG A 40 12.47 -4.18 -1.03
CA ARG A 40 12.93 -3.11 -0.15
C ARG A 40 13.25 -1.83 -0.92
N ARG A 41 14.02 -1.92 -2.00
CA ARG A 41 14.36 -0.75 -2.83
C ARG A 41 13.12 -0.12 -3.46
N ILE A 42 12.23 -0.95 -4.01
CA ILE A 42 10.97 -0.47 -4.60
C ILE A 42 10.11 0.21 -3.52
N PHE A 43 10.03 -0.36 -2.32
CA PHE A 43 9.33 0.26 -1.20
C PHE A 43 9.90 1.65 -0.85
N LEU A 44 11.22 1.76 -0.70
CA LEU A 44 11.87 3.05 -0.41
C LEU A 44 11.65 4.08 -1.53
N ILE A 45 11.78 3.65 -2.79
CA ILE A 45 11.50 4.50 -3.97
C ILE A 45 10.04 4.95 -3.96
N ALA A 46 9.10 4.05 -3.68
CA ALA A 46 7.68 4.36 -3.59
C ALA A 46 7.40 5.39 -2.49
N VAL A 47 8.01 5.24 -1.31
CA VAL A 47 7.90 6.21 -0.21
C VAL A 47 8.40 7.59 -0.64
N VAL A 48 9.62 7.67 -1.17
CA VAL A 48 10.20 8.94 -1.64
C VAL A 48 9.35 9.57 -2.73
N PHE A 49 8.90 8.78 -3.69
CA PHE A 49 8.06 9.23 -4.81
C PHE A 49 6.72 9.79 -4.33
N VAL A 50 6.01 9.06 -3.46
CA VAL A 50 4.72 9.50 -2.92
C VAL A 50 4.86 10.80 -2.14
N PHE A 51 5.83 10.90 -1.22
CA PHE A 51 6.03 12.14 -0.45
C PHE A 51 6.50 13.32 -1.32
N SER A 52 7.32 13.08 -2.34
CA SER A 52 7.69 14.13 -3.30
C SER A 52 6.46 14.62 -4.07
N TYR A 53 5.57 13.71 -4.43
CA TYR A 53 4.32 14.05 -5.10
C TYR A 53 3.33 14.78 -4.19
N THR A 54 3.24 14.46 -2.89
CA THR A 54 2.39 15.21 -1.95
C THR A 54 2.91 16.63 -1.71
N VAL A 55 4.23 16.84 -1.71
CA VAL A 55 4.83 18.19 -1.71
C VAL A 55 4.41 18.95 -2.97
N TYR A 56 4.51 18.31 -4.15
CA TYR A 56 4.07 18.91 -5.40
C TYR A 56 2.57 19.29 -5.36
N LEU A 57 1.70 18.39 -4.89
CA LEU A 57 0.27 18.66 -4.74
C LEU A 57 -0.01 19.83 -3.79
N SER A 58 0.74 19.92 -2.69
CA SER A 58 0.62 21.03 -1.75
C SER A 58 0.98 22.36 -2.43
N PHE A 59 2.07 22.40 -3.20
CA PHE A 59 2.44 23.59 -3.97
C PHE A 59 1.41 23.93 -5.06
N ALA A 60 0.91 22.95 -5.79
CA ALA A 60 -0.14 23.14 -6.79
C ALA A 60 -1.42 23.71 -6.16
N GLN A 61 -1.81 23.21 -4.99
CA GLN A 61 -2.95 23.71 -4.23
C GLN A 61 -2.74 25.16 -3.76
N TYR A 62 -1.53 25.51 -3.31
CA TYR A 62 -1.20 26.89 -2.95
C TYR A 62 -1.41 27.84 -4.13
N ARG A 63 -0.91 27.47 -5.33
CA ARG A 63 -1.09 28.28 -6.54
C ARG A 63 -2.57 28.37 -6.95
N ALA A 64 -3.30 27.27 -6.88
CA ALA A 64 -4.73 27.26 -7.17
C ALA A 64 -5.51 28.20 -6.24
N TRP A 65 -5.12 28.30 -4.96
CA TRP A 65 -5.72 29.26 -4.03
C TRP A 65 -5.36 30.72 -4.33
N LEU A 66 -4.15 30.98 -4.82
CA LEU A 66 -3.68 32.31 -5.20
C LEU A 66 -4.45 32.89 -6.39
N GLU A 67 -4.76 32.05 -7.38
CA GLU A 67 -5.38 32.47 -8.64
C GLU A 67 -6.89 32.73 -8.52
N ASN A 68 -7.55 32.24 -7.47
CA ASN A 68 -8.99 32.35 -7.31
C ASN A 68 -9.37 33.37 -6.21
N GLU A 69 -10.29 34.27 -6.57
CA GLU A 69 -10.68 35.43 -5.75
C GLU A 69 -11.28 35.07 -4.39
N LEU A 70 -11.92 33.90 -4.27
CA LEU A 70 -12.52 33.45 -3.02
C LEU A 70 -11.53 32.66 -2.18
N SER A 71 -10.74 31.78 -2.79
CA SER A 71 -9.80 30.94 -2.05
C SER A 71 -8.53 31.67 -1.63
N LYS A 72 -8.21 32.84 -2.20
CA LYS A 72 -7.03 33.63 -1.80
C LYS A 72 -7.07 33.99 -0.32
N PHE A 73 -8.26 34.13 0.27
CA PHE A 73 -8.43 34.41 1.70
C PHE A 73 -8.05 33.24 2.61
N LEU A 74 -7.82 32.05 2.06
CA LEU A 74 -7.31 30.88 2.76
C LEU A 74 -5.77 30.84 2.80
N LEU A 75 -5.11 31.77 2.11
CA LEU A 75 -3.65 31.81 2.05
C LEU A 75 -3.01 32.41 3.31
N PRO A 76 -1.71 32.13 3.52
CA PRO A 76 -0.96 32.66 4.65
C PRO A 76 -1.00 34.18 4.80
N SER A 77 -1.20 34.93 3.71
CA SER A 77 -1.35 36.39 3.74
C SER A 77 -2.56 36.87 4.53
N TYR A 78 -3.56 36.00 4.76
CA TYR A 78 -4.79 36.32 5.48
C TYR A 78 -5.01 35.45 6.74
N GLN A 79 -4.60 34.17 6.72
CA GLN A 79 -4.83 33.20 7.82
C GLN A 79 -3.55 32.73 8.53
N GLY A 80 -2.37 33.21 8.09
CA GLY A 80 -1.07 32.76 8.58
C GLY A 80 -0.60 31.42 8.01
N TRP A 81 0.71 31.15 8.07
CA TRP A 81 1.31 29.94 7.49
C TRP A 81 0.82 28.64 8.13
N GLY A 82 0.48 28.68 9.42
CA GLY A 82 0.03 27.50 10.16
C GLY A 82 -1.24 26.88 9.59
N TYR A 83 -2.19 27.70 9.13
CA TYR A 83 -3.44 27.22 8.52
C TYR A 83 -3.17 26.40 7.25
N PHE A 84 -2.37 26.94 6.33
CA PHE A 84 -2.07 26.27 5.07
C PHE A 84 -1.26 24.98 5.30
N LEU A 85 -0.27 25.02 6.21
CA LEU A 85 0.53 23.83 6.54
C LEU A 85 -0.33 22.74 7.19
N PHE A 86 -1.26 23.11 8.07
CA PHE A 86 -2.20 22.16 8.66
C PHE A 86 -3.13 21.57 7.59
N TYR A 87 -3.70 22.39 6.72
CA TYR A 87 -4.53 21.93 5.61
C TYR A 87 -3.76 20.96 4.71
N ALA A 88 -2.56 21.34 4.24
CA ALA A 88 -1.75 20.50 3.36
C ALA A 88 -1.32 19.20 4.07
N GLY A 89 -0.93 19.31 5.34
CA GLY A 89 -0.59 18.19 6.19
C GLY A 89 -1.73 17.19 6.32
N MET A 90 -2.92 17.64 6.71
CA MET A 90 -4.09 16.78 6.86
C MET A 90 -4.56 16.21 5.53
N ARG A 91 -4.63 17.04 4.48
CA ARG A 91 -5.21 16.65 3.20
C ARG A 91 -4.33 15.75 2.36
N PHE A 92 -3.03 16.01 2.33
CA PHE A 92 -2.10 15.33 1.41
C PHE A 92 -1.16 14.37 2.13
N PHE A 93 -0.65 14.73 3.30
CA PHE A 93 0.35 13.92 3.99
C PHE A 93 -0.26 12.89 4.93
N ALA A 94 -1.31 13.25 5.70
CA ALA A 94 -1.86 12.40 6.74
C ALA A 94 -2.31 11.03 6.24
N PRO A 95 -2.97 10.89 5.06
CA PRO A 95 -3.36 9.58 4.55
C PRO A 95 -2.17 8.63 4.32
N TYR A 96 -1.05 9.16 3.84
CA TYR A 96 0.16 8.37 3.56
C TYR A 96 1.04 8.18 4.79
N LEU A 97 1.08 9.16 5.71
CA LEU A 97 1.75 8.99 7.01
C LEU A 97 1.07 7.91 7.84
N LEU A 98 -0.26 7.93 7.91
CA LEU A 98 -1.02 6.90 8.60
C LEU A 98 -0.81 5.54 7.94
N SER A 99 -0.90 5.48 6.61
CA SER A 99 -0.66 4.23 5.88
C SER A 99 0.77 3.69 6.07
N LEU A 100 1.77 4.57 6.10
CA LEU A 100 3.17 4.19 6.38
C LEU A 100 3.34 3.66 7.80
N ALA A 101 2.69 4.29 8.79
CA ALA A 101 2.70 3.81 10.17
C ALA A 101 2.08 2.40 10.27
N ILE A 102 0.93 2.18 9.63
CA ILE A 102 0.29 0.85 9.58
C ILE A 102 1.16 -0.17 8.84
N ALA A 103 1.77 0.21 7.71
CA ALA A 103 2.69 -0.64 6.97
C ALA A 103 3.88 -1.06 7.83
N GLY A 104 4.44 -0.13 8.62
CA GLY A 104 5.50 -0.43 9.59
C GLY A 104 5.06 -1.41 10.67
N ILE A 105 3.89 -1.19 11.27
CA ILE A 105 3.33 -2.10 12.29
C ILE A 105 3.17 -3.51 11.73
N ILE A 106 2.58 -3.66 10.54
CA ILE A 106 2.39 -4.97 9.91
C ILE A 106 3.73 -5.60 9.53
N PHE A 107 4.66 -4.84 8.95
CA PHE A 107 6.00 -5.32 8.60
C PHE A 107 6.74 -5.90 9.81
N TYR A 108 6.84 -5.14 10.90
CA TYR A 108 7.51 -5.59 12.12
C TYR A 108 6.73 -6.69 12.82
N GLY A 109 5.40 -6.65 12.79
CA GLY A 109 4.52 -7.69 13.33
C GLY A 109 4.76 -9.03 12.64
N MET A 110 4.72 -9.07 11.31
CA MET A 110 4.99 -10.26 10.51
C MET A 110 6.39 -10.80 10.80
N LYS A 111 7.42 -9.94 10.78
CA LYS A 111 8.80 -10.35 11.07
C LYS A 111 8.97 -10.91 12.48
N THR A 112 8.36 -10.29 13.48
CA THR A 112 8.44 -10.73 14.88
C THR A 112 7.76 -12.08 15.08
N VAL A 113 6.56 -12.25 14.49
CA VAL A 113 5.84 -13.53 14.52
C VAL A 113 6.66 -14.59 13.78
N ASN A 114 7.18 -14.31 12.59
CA ASN A 114 7.92 -15.30 11.83
C ASN A 114 9.17 -15.79 12.56
N ARG A 115 9.96 -14.87 13.12
CA ARG A 115 11.15 -15.19 13.93
C ARG A 115 10.80 -16.04 15.14
N ARG A 116 9.69 -15.73 15.82
CA ARG A 116 9.23 -16.47 17.00
C ARG A 116 8.90 -17.93 16.69
N TYR A 117 8.46 -18.22 15.47
CA TYR A 117 8.06 -19.55 15.04
C TYR A 117 9.05 -20.19 14.04
N GLY A 118 10.30 -19.72 14.03
CA GLY A 118 11.39 -20.35 13.26
C GLY A 118 11.29 -20.15 11.76
N GLU A 119 10.87 -18.96 11.31
CA GLU A 119 10.74 -18.56 9.90
C GLU A 119 9.78 -19.44 9.08
N ARG A 120 8.79 -20.05 9.74
CA ARG A 120 7.87 -21.03 9.11
C ARG A 120 6.71 -20.40 8.36
N PHE A 121 6.39 -19.13 8.61
CA PHE A 121 5.22 -18.46 8.06
C PHE A 121 5.50 -17.68 6.79
N PHE A 122 6.47 -16.78 6.79
CA PHE A 122 6.65 -15.85 5.69
C PHE A 122 8.04 -15.97 5.07
N TYR A 123 8.14 -15.71 3.78
CA TYR A 123 9.41 -15.43 3.14
C TYR A 123 9.83 -13.96 3.41
N ASP A 124 11.12 -13.67 3.34
CA ASP A 124 11.66 -12.34 3.68
C ASP A 124 11.11 -11.20 2.82
N GLU A 125 10.79 -11.49 1.56
CA GLU A 125 10.19 -10.56 0.61
C GLU A 125 8.70 -10.28 0.90
N GLU A 126 7.98 -11.22 1.53
CA GLU A 126 6.54 -11.05 1.81
C GLU A 126 6.27 -9.88 2.75
N TYR A 127 7.19 -9.61 3.69
CA TYR A 127 7.09 -8.45 4.57
C TYR A 127 7.05 -7.15 3.77
N TRP A 128 7.90 -7.05 2.75
CA TRP A 128 7.98 -5.88 1.88
C TRP A 128 6.79 -5.78 0.95
N PHE A 129 6.29 -6.91 0.41
CA PHE A 129 5.07 -6.92 -0.39
C PHE A 129 3.85 -6.45 0.40
N ALA A 130 3.68 -6.93 1.63
CA ALA A 130 2.63 -6.50 2.54
C ALA A 130 2.74 -4.99 2.83
N ALA A 131 3.92 -4.53 3.26
CA ALA A 131 4.16 -3.12 3.58
C ALA A 131 3.92 -2.20 2.36
N LEU A 132 4.37 -2.62 1.18
CA LEU A 132 4.18 -1.88 -0.07
C LEU A 132 2.71 -1.76 -0.44
N ALA A 133 1.96 -2.87 -0.41
CA ALA A 133 0.54 -2.87 -0.74
C ALA A 133 -0.29 -2.02 0.23
N ILE A 134 0.01 -2.10 1.53
CA ILE A 134 -0.62 -1.24 2.55
C ILE A 134 -0.30 0.23 2.25
N PHE A 135 0.98 0.57 2.15
CA PHE A 135 1.43 1.95 1.98
C PHE A 135 0.79 2.60 0.74
N LEU A 136 0.87 1.93 -0.42
CA LEU A 136 0.34 2.42 -1.68
C LEU A 136 -1.19 2.51 -1.72
N SER A 137 -1.90 1.71 -0.93
CA SER A 137 -3.36 1.81 -0.83
C SER A 137 -3.80 3.10 -0.13
N GLY A 138 -2.93 3.74 0.65
CA GLY A 138 -3.23 4.95 1.43
C GLY A 138 -4.34 4.74 2.48
N HIS A 139 -4.61 5.74 3.31
CA HIS A 139 -5.82 5.75 4.13
C HIS A 139 -7.01 6.34 3.35
N PRO A 140 -8.23 5.78 3.46
CA PRO A 140 -8.61 4.58 4.21
C PRO A 140 -8.44 3.26 3.42
N GLY A 141 -7.83 3.29 2.25
CA GLY A 141 -7.70 2.15 1.34
C GLY A 141 -7.04 0.89 1.94
N TRP A 142 -6.08 1.05 2.85
CA TRP A 142 -5.43 -0.08 3.52
C TRP A 142 -6.42 -0.96 4.32
N LEU A 143 -7.53 -0.41 4.81
CA LEU A 143 -8.58 -1.18 5.50
C LEU A 143 -9.27 -2.14 4.53
N VAL A 144 -9.59 -1.65 3.34
CA VAL A 144 -10.19 -2.45 2.26
C VAL A 144 -9.22 -3.52 1.82
N TYR A 145 -7.94 -3.18 1.68
CA TYR A 145 -6.88 -4.11 1.35
C TYR A 145 -6.78 -5.27 2.36
N LEU A 146 -6.62 -4.98 3.65
CA LEU A 146 -6.50 -6.02 4.68
C LEU A 146 -7.76 -6.89 4.75
N THR A 147 -8.93 -6.28 4.64
CA THR A 147 -10.21 -7.01 4.62
C THR A 147 -10.29 -7.94 3.41
N ALA A 148 -9.96 -7.44 2.22
CA ALA A 148 -9.95 -8.23 1.00
C ALA A 148 -8.94 -9.38 1.07
N LEU A 149 -7.74 -9.14 1.59
CA LEU A 149 -6.72 -10.16 1.76
C LEU A 149 -7.21 -11.30 2.68
N LEU A 150 -7.79 -10.95 3.84
CA LEU A 150 -8.32 -11.93 4.79
C LEU A 150 -9.48 -12.73 4.19
N LEU A 151 -10.40 -12.08 3.48
CA LEU A 151 -11.52 -12.74 2.81
C LEU A 151 -11.04 -13.69 1.71
N VAL A 152 -10.14 -13.24 0.83
CA VAL A 152 -9.58 -14.08 -0.23
C VAL A 152 -8.83 -15.27 0.36
N TYR A 153 -8.02 -15.05 1.39
CA TYR A 153 -7.32 -16.13 2.08
C TYR A 153 -8.28 -17.15 2.68
N LEU A 154 -9.32 -16.69 3.39
CA LEU A 154 -10.34 -17.56 3.97
C LEU A 154 -11.05 -18.39 2.90
N LEU A 155 -11.45 -17.77 1.78
CA LEU A 155 -12.11 -18.47 0.68
C LEU A 155 -11.21 -19.55 0.06
N ILE A 156 -9.93 -19.24 -0.16
CA ILE A 156 -8.96 -20.20 -0.69
C ILE A 156 -8.75 -21.35 0.31
N HIS A 157 -8.67 -21.05 1.60
CA HIS A 157 -8.49 -22.08 2.63
C HIS A 157 -9.70 -23.00 2.74
N LEU A 158 -10.92 -22.46 2.74
CA LEU A 158 -12.15 -23.24 2.73
C LEU A 158 -12.25 -24.11 1.46
N TYR A 159 -11.89 -23.56 0.29
CA TYR A 159 -11.84 -24.31 -0.96
C TYR A 159 -10.85 -25.49 -0.87
N SER A 160 -9.65 -25.25 -0.36
CA SER A 160 -8.64 -26.30 -0.17
C SER A 160 -9.15 -27.41 0.76
N LEU A 161 -9.73 -27.03 1.89
CA LEU A 161 -10.21 -27.96 2.91
C LEU A 161 -11.36 -28.84 2.41
N PHE A 162 -12.36 -28.25 1.75
CA PHE A 162 -13.58 -28.96 1.38
C PHE A 162 -13.56 -29.60 -0.01
N ILE A 163 -12.75 -29.09 -0.93
CA ILE A 163 -12.74 -29.57 -2.33
C ILE A 163 -11.47 -30.35 -2.62
N ILE A 164 -10.30 -29.76 -2.34
CA ILE A 164 -9.01 -30.44 -2.59
C ILE A 164 -8.73 -31.48 -1.51
N HIS A 165 -9.31 -31.32 -0.31
CA HIS A 165 -9.01 -32.11 0.90
C HIS A 165 -7.53 -31.99 1.31
N ASP A 166 -6.91 -30.87 0.97
CA ASP A 166 -5.55 -30.56 1.33
C ASP A 166 -5.54 -29.65 2.56
N SER A 167 -4.92 -30.16 3.63
CA SER A 167 -4.71 -29.46 4.89
C SER A 167 -3.39 -28.71 4.95
N ASP A 168 -2.60 -28.75 3.88
CA ASP A 168 -1.32 -28.07 3.84
C ASP A 168 -1.48 -26.55 3.93
N ARG A 169 -0.42 -25.95 4.44
CA ARG A 169 -0.38 -24.53 4.71
C ARG A 169 -0.30 -23.75 3.40
N ILE A 170 -1.29 -22.89 3.17
CA ILE A 170 -1.31 -21.97 2.04
C ILE A 170 -0.48 -20.72 2.40
N SER A 171 0.58 -20.47 1.62
CA SER A 171 1.39 -19.25 1.75
C SER A 171 0.65 -18.03 1.19
N PHE A 172 0.88 -16.86 1.80
CA PHE A 172 0.34 -15.59 1.34
C PHE A 172 1.13 -14.99 0.17
N TYR A 173 2.24 -15.62 -0.24
CA TYR A 173 3.20 -15.07 -1.19
C TYR A 173 2.54 -14.49 -2.45
N TYR A 174 1.63 -15.24 -3.06
CA TYR A 174 0.93 -14.83 -4.28
C TYR A 174 -0.31 -13.97 -4.04
N LEU A 175 -0.69 -13.72 -2.78
CA LEU A 175 -1.89 -12.97 -2.44
C LEU A 175 -1.58 -11.50 -2.14
N TRP A 176 -0.43 -11.17 -1.55
CA TRP A 176 -0.12 -9.81 -1.10
C TRP A 176 -0.30 -8.74 -2.18
N LEU A 177 0.34 -8.93 -3.34
CA LEU A 177 0.33 -7.93 -4.42
C LEU A 177 -0.97 -7.96 -5.24
N PRO A 178 -1.50 -9.12 -5.68
CA PRO A 178 -2.76 -9.15 -6.44
C PRO A 178 -3.95 -8.61 -5.66
N THR A 179 -4.04 -8.89 -4.36
CA THR A 179 -5.11 -8.31 -3.52
C THR A 179 -4.92 -6.82 -3.31
N GLY A 180 -3.68 -6.31 -3.30
CA GLY A 180 -3.37 -4.87 -3.27
C GLY A 180 -3.83 -4.17 -4.54
N ILE A 181 -3.54 -4.77 -5.69
CA ILE A 181 -4.03 -4.30 -7.00
C ILE A 181 -5.56 -4.29 -7.02
N PHE A 182 -6.19 -5.39 -6.61
CA PHE A 182 -7.64 -5.49 -6.54
C PHE A 182 -8.23 -4.41 -5.63
N ALA A 183 -7.68 -4.21 -4.44
CA ALA A 183 -8.17 -3.21 -3.49
C ALA A 183 -8.09 -1.79 -4.08
N ILE A 184 -6.96 -1.42 -4.69
CA ILE A 184 -6.79 -0.10 -5.33
C ILE A 184 -7.81 0.10 -6.47
N LEU A 185 -8.00 -0.91 -7.32
CA LEU A 185 -8.99 -0.87 -8.40
C LEU A 185 -10.41 -0.76 -7.85
N PHE A 186 -10.75 -1.56 -6.84
CA PHE A 186 -12.06 -1.57 -6.23
C PHE A 186 -12.39 -0.22 -5.57
N ILE A 187 -11.42 0.39 -4.91
CA ILE A 187 -11.57 1.72 -4.31
C ILE A 187 -11.85 2.76 -5.40
N GLU A 188 -11.00 2.83 -6.43
CA GLU A 188 -11.11 3.88 -7.46
C GLU A 188 -12.41 3.79 -8.26
N PHE A 189 -12.78 2.58 -8.70
CA PHE A 189 -13.93 2.41 -9.58
C PHE A 189 -15.26 2.39 -8.84
N TYR A 190 -15.29 1.98 -7.57
CA TYR A 190 -16.51 1.78 -6.80
C TYR A 190 -16.57 2.64 -5.54
N LEU A 191 -15.69 2.40 -4.56
CA LEU A 191 -15.86 3.01 -3.22
C LEU A 191 -15.71 4.53 -3.23
N ALA A 192 -14.82 5.08 -4.06
CA ALA A 192 -14.58 6.52 -4.16
C ALA A 192 -15.84 7.33 -4.55
N LYS A 193 -16.83 6.68 -5.17
CA LYS A 193 -18.11 7.29 -5.56
C LYS A 193 -19.13 7.33 -4.43
N LEU A 194 -18.92 6.57 -3.36
CA LEU A 194 -19.89 6.41 -2.27
C LEU A 194 -19.76 7.54 -1.24
N PRO A 195 -20.88 8.06 -0.69
CA PRO A 195 -20.86 9.18 0.25
C PRO A 195 -20.06 8.88 1.53
N PHE A 196 -20.19 7.67 2.08
CA PHE A 196 -19.49 7.30 3.33
C PHE A 196 -17.97 7.22 3.15
N TRP A 197 -17.49 6.94 1.94
CA TRP A 197 -16.04 6.89 1.68
C TRP A 197 -15.40 8.28 1.89
N LYS A 198 -16.14 9.34 1.56
CA LYS A 198 -15.71 10.72 1.81
C LYS A 198 -15.65 11.06 3.30
N LEU A 199 -16.38 10.34 4.17
CA LEU A 199 -16.32 10.52 5.62
C LEU A 199 -15.07 9.87 6.23
N LEU A 200 -14.58 8.81 5.61
CA LEU A 200 -13.37 8.09 6.03
C LEU A 200 -12.10 8.70 5.43
N ALA A 201 -12.22 9.46 4.35
CA ALA A 201 -11.12 10.21 3.77
C ALA A 201 -10.80 11.44 4.64
N ILE A 202 -9.77 11.31 5.47
CA ILE A 202 -9.16 12.42 6.22
C ILE A 202 -8.41 13.34 5.25
#